data_AF-A0A3C1KSY5-F1
#
_entry.id   AF-A0A3C1KSY5-F1
#
_cell.length_a   1.000
_cell.length_b   1.000
_cell.length_c   1.000
_cell.angle_alpha   90.00
_cell.angle_beta   90.00
_cell.angle_gamma   90.00
#
_symmetry.space_group_name_H-M   'P 1'
#
loop_
_entity.id
_entity.type
_entity.pdbx_description
1 polymer ?
#
loop_
_entity_poly.entity_id
_entity_poly.type
_entity_poly.pdbx_seq_one_letter_code
_entity_poly.pdbx_strand_id
1 'polypeptide(L)'
;MMLGAGVAQALNLQPGDWVDLITNTTDGAVNVLEFEVVGIFQTFSKDYDARAVRIPLPAAQELLGDPGVHLAVLRLARTEATAAVQQAAQATLAARDVEVLDWRRLNPFYEQTVALYQQQFGFLVLVILLMVTLSVGNSINMNVYERAAEFGTMQACGAPQRQIFRLVLLESAFLGAAGAVLGVVLGNGLALAISAVGIPMPPPPNSDIAYIALVRLAWWISGLAFAVGVLAPVIAALRPARRAARADIAESLRQAI
;
A
#
# COMPACT_ATOMS: atom_id res chain seq x y z
N MET A 1 -30.30 20.09 -12.90
CA MET A 1 -29.00 20.26 -12.22
C MET A 1 -28.81 19.20 -11.15
N MET A 2 -27.58 18.76 -10.87
CA MET A 2 -27.29 17.90 -9.71
C MET A 2 -26.48 18.66 -8.67
N LEU A 3 -26.85 18.51 -7.40
CA LEU A 3 -26.18 19.15 -6.27
C LEU A 3 -25.28 18.16 -5.53
N GLY A 4 -24.15 18.63 -5.02
CA GLY A 4 -23.39 17.86 -4.03
C GLY A 4 -24.20 17.71 -2.74
N ALA A 5 -24.05 16.57 -2.06
CA ALA A 5 -24.80 16.27 -0.83
C ALA A 5 -24.68 17.36 0.24
N GLY A 6 -23.50 17.97 0.39
CA GLY A 6 -23.29 19.05 1.35
C GLY A 6 -23.98 20.36 0.95
N VAL A 7 -24.02 20.70 -0.34
CA VAL A 7 -24.79 21.86 -0.84
C VAL A 7 -26.29 21.66 -0.60
N ALA A 8 -26.81 20.49 -0.97
CA ALA A 8 -28.23 20.17 -0.79
C ALA A 8 -28.64 20.21 0.69
N GLN A 9 -27.79 19.70 1.59
CA GLN A 9 -28.04 19.74 3.03
C GLN A 9 -27.97 21.15 3.61
N ALA A 10 -27.00 21.96 3.19
CA ALA A 10 -26.83 23.34 3.68
C ALA A 10 -27.99 24.26 3.27
N LEU A 11 -28.54 24.05 2.07
CA LEU A 11 -29.64 24.85 1.52
C LEU A 11 -31.02 24.19 1.72
N ASN A 12 -31.06 23.01 2.35
CA ASN A 12 -32.27 22.21 2.56
C ASN A 12 -33.06 21.94 1.26
N LEU A 13 -32.35 21.58 0.20
CA LEU A 13 -32.89 21.32 -1.13
C LEU A 13 -33.09 19.82 -1.38
N GLN A 14 -34.14 19.48 -2.12
CA GLN A 14 -34.50 18.13 -2.51
C GLN A 14 -34.67 18.02 -4.04
N PRO A 15 -34.58 16.81 -4.61
CA PRO A 15 -34.93 16.61 -6.01
C PRO A 15 -36.37 17.05 -6.29
N GLY A 16 -36.57 17.87 -7.33
CA GLY A 16 -37.82 18.52 -7.70
C GLY A 16 -37.88 20.01 -7.33
N ASP A 17 -36.97 20.50 -6.48
CA ASP A 17 -36.88 21.93 -6.15
C ASP A 17 -36.29 22.71 -7.33
N TRP A 18 -36.70 23.97 -7.47
CA TRP A 18 -36.16 24.91 -8.44
C TRP A 18 -35.23 25.90 -7.75
N VAL A 19 -34.09 26.17 -8.38
CA VAL A 19 -33.05 27.05 -7.82
C VAL A 19 -32.42 27.92 -8.89
N ASP A 20 -32.18 29.17 -8.53
CA ASP A 20 -31.46 30.14 -9.34
C ASP A 20 -29.95 29.99 -9.13
N LEU A 21 -29.23 29.73 -10.22
CA LEU A 21 -27.79 29.76 -10.24
C LEU A 21 -27.31 31.09 -10.81
N ILE A 22 -26.66 31.89 -9.96
CA ILE A 22 -26.19 33.22 -10.28
C ILE A 22 -24.66 33.17 -10.45
N THR A 23 -24.16 33.74 -11.54
CA THR A 23 -22.71 33.94 -11.76
C THR A 23 -22.47 35.27 -12.46
N ASN A 24 -21.19 35.65 -12.56
CA ASN A 24 -20.77 36.71 -13.46
C ASN A 24 -20.22 36.08 -14.74
N THR A 25 -20.62 36.65 -15.87
CA THR A 25 -20.04 36.35 -17.19
C THR A 25 -18.59 36.84 -17.26
N THR A 26 -17.86 36.40 -18.29
CA THR A 26 -16.48 36.87 -18.55
C THR A 26 -16.37 38.39 -18.70
N ASP A 27 -17.44 39.03 -19.18
CA ASP A 27 -17.52 40.49 -19.35
C ASP A 27 -17.97 41.22 -18.08
N GLY A 28 -18.16 40.50 -16.97
CA GLY A 28 -18.52 41.05 -15.66
C GLY A 28 -20.02 41.32 -15.46
N ALA A 29 -20.87 41.00 -16.45
CA ALA A 29 -22.32 41.08 -16.31
C ALA A 29 -22.85 39.92 -15.45
N VAL A 30 -23.82 40.20 -14.58
CA VAL A 30 -24.52 39.18 -13.80
C VAL A 30 -25.44 38.40 -14.73
N ASN A 31 -25.36 37.07 -14.67
CA ASN A 31 -26.25 36.17 -15.38
C ASN A 31 -26.87 35.17 -14.40
N VAL A 32 -28.13 34.80 -14.68
CA VAL A 32 -28.93 33.92 -13.83
C VAL A 32 -29.63 32.91 -14.71
N LEU A 33 -29.49 31.63 -14.37
CA LEU A 33 -30.30 30.56 -14.96
C LEU A 33 -31.00 29.77 -13.86
N GLU A 34 -32.26 29.46 -14.12
CA GLU A 34 -33.08 28.65 -13.23
C GLU A 34 -32.91 27.16 -13.58
N PHE A 35 -32.72 26.32 -12.56
CA PHE A 35 -32.57 24.88 -12.74
C PHE A 35 -33.44 24.10 -11.77
N GLU A 36 -34.12 23.07 -12.28
CA GLU A 36 -34.67 22.01 -11.45
C GLU A 36 -33.54 21.12 -10.90
N VAL A 37 -33.60 20.81 -9.61
CA VAL A 37 -32.73 19.83 -8.96
C VAL A 37 -33.21 18.44 -9.34
N VAL A 38 -32.48 17.74 -10.22
CA VAL A 38 -32.85 16.39 -10.67
C VAL A 38 -32.25 15.29 -9.80
N GLY A 39 -31.29 15.62 -8.94
CA GLY A 39 -30.62 14.65 -8.08
C GLY A 39 -29.52 15.25 -7.22
N ILE A 40 -29.11 14.45 -6.24
CA ILE A 40 -28.01 14.76 -5.32
C ILE A 40 -26.91 13.73 -5.55
N PHE A 41 -25.68 14.18 -5.75
CA PHE A 41 -24.51 13.32 -5.86
C PHE A 41 -23.67 13.36 -4.58
N GLN A 42 -22.95 12.26 -4.33
CA GLN A 42 -22.00 12.15 -3.25
C GLN A 42 -20.70 11.55 -3.79
N THR A 43 -19.57 12.08 -3.36
CA THR A 43 -18.23 11.63 -3.70
C THR A 43 -17.46 11.22 -2.44
N PHE A 44 -16.24 10.72 -2.63
CA PHE A 44 -15.34 10.43 -1.50
C PHE A 44 -14.73 11.69 -0.87
N SER A 45 -15.08 12.90 -1.32
CA SER A 45 -14.62 14.17 -0.75
C SER A 45 -15.80 15.02 -0.27
N LYS A 46 -15.93 15.09 1.05
CA LYS A 46 -16.93 15.92 1.72
C LYS A 46 -16.78 17.39 1.36
N ASP A 47 -15.54 17.88 1.32
CA ASP A 47 -15.23 19.26 0.95
C ASP A 47 -15.61 19.61 -0.50
N TYR A 48 -15.60 18.62 -1.40
CA TYR A 48 -16.06 18.82 -2.78
C TYR A 48 -17.58 18.86 -2.81
N ASP A 49 -18.25 17.88 -2.17
CA ASP A 49 -19.71 17.77 -2.13
C ASP A 49 -20.39 18.95 -1.43
N ALA A 50 -19.68 19.66 -0.55
CA ALA A 50 -20.18 20.83 0.16
C ALA A 50 -20.25 22.12 -0.69
N ARG A 51 -19.65 22.13 -1.89
CA ARG A 51 -19.58 23.33 -2.75
C ARG A 51 -19.80 23.06 -4.24
N ALA A 52 -19.89 21.80 -4.64
CA ALA A 52 -19.94 21.43 -6.05
C ALA A 52 -21.38 21.26 -6.54
N VAL A 53 -21.58 21.68 -7.78
CA VAL A 53 -22.82 21.58 -8.55
C VAL A 53 -22.49 21.09 -9.95
N ARG A 54 -23.36 20.29 -10.56
CA ARG A 54 -23.20 19.77 -11.92
C ARG A 54 -24.38 20.17 -12.79
N ILE A 55 -24.07 20.88 -13.87
CA ILE A 55 -25.00 21.27 -14.93
C ILE A 55 -24.48 20.78 -16.28
N PRO A 56 -25.35 20.64 -17.29
CA PRO A 56 -24.92 20.35 -18.65
C PRO A 56 -23.94 21.40 -19.17
N LEU A 57 -22.93 20.99 -19.95
CA LEU A 57 -21.95 21.91 -20.52
C LEU A 57 -22.59 23.06 -21.33
N PRO A 58 -23.60 22.83 -22.19
CA PRO A 58 -24.25 23.93 -22.91
C PRO A 58 -24.86 24.97 -21.97
N ALA A 59 -25.47 24.53 -20.87
CA ALA A 59 -26.06 25.43 -19.88
C ALA A 59 -24.98 26.21 -19.10
N ALA A 60 -23.82 25.59 -18.82
CA ALA A 60 -22.69 26.29 -18.22
C ALA A 60 -22.11 27.38 -19.15
N GLN A 61 -22.03 27.09 -20.45
CA GLN A 61 -21.55 28.04 -21.46
C GLN A 61 -22.51 29.21 -21.63
N GLU A 62 -23.83 28.94 -21.61
CA GLU A 62 -24.86 29.99 -21.60
C GLU A 62 -24.78 30.83 -20.31
N LEU A 63 -24.66 30.17 -19.16
CA LEU A 63 -24.56 30.83 -17.86
C LEU A 63 -23.33 31.75 -17.76
N LEU A 64 -22.17 31.30 -18.26
CA LEU A 64 -20.92 32.07 -18.21
C LEU A 64 -20.75 33.03 -19.39
N GLY A 65 -21.56 32.91 -20.45
CA GLY A 65 -21.42 33.69 -21.67
C GLY A 65 -20.17 33.34 -22.50
N ASP A 66 -19.57 32.16 -22.28
CA ASP A 66 -18.33 31.73 -22.92
C ASP A 66 -18.49 30.30 -23.48
N PRO A 67 -18.32 30.08 -24.80
CA PRO A 67 -18.35 28.75 -25.40
C PRO A 67 -17.08 27.91 -25.11
N GLY A 68 -16.10 28.47 -24.41
CA GLY A 68 -14.85 27.81 -24.05
C GLY A 68 -15.01 26.62 -23.10
N VAL A 69 -13.92 25.86 -22.96
CA VAL A 69 -13.79 24.78 -21.98
C VAL A 69 -12.55 25.08 -21.14
N HIS A 70 -12.75 25.21 -19.82
CA HIS A 70 -11.68 25.51 -18.88
C HIS A 70 -10.84 24.27 -18.50
N LEU A 71 -11.46 23.08 -18.47
CA LEU A 71 -10.83 21.84 -18.01
C LEU A 71 -11.25 20.65 -18.86
N ALA A 72 -10.27 19.90 -19.36
CA ALA A 72 -10.47 18.60 -19.97
C ALA A 72 -9.89 17.50 -19.06
N VAL A 73 -10.71 16.49 -18.73
CA VAL A 73 -10.29 15.39 -17.86
C VAL A 73 -10.06 14.13 -18.69
N LEU A 74 -8.84 13.61 -18.65
CA LEU A 74 -8.48 12.33 -19.27
C LEU A 74 -8.39 11.23 -18.20
N ARG A 75 -9.27 10.23 -18.30
CA ARG A 75 -9.22 9.05 -17.42
C ARG A 75 -8.44 7.92 -18.08
N LEU A 76 -7.41 7.43 -17.41
CA LEU A 76 -6.62 6.29 -17.88
C LEU A 76 -7.22 4.97 -17.39
N ALA A 77 -7.03 3.90 -18.17
CA ALA A 77 -7.39 2.55 -17.76
C ALA A 77 -6.41 1.96 -16.72
N ARG A 78 -5.15 2.43 -16.72
CA ARG A 78 -4.09 2.00 -15.81
C ARG A 78 -3.48 3.22 -15.11
N THR A 79 -3.55 3.26 -13.78
CA THR A 79 -3.03 4.37 -12.96
C THR A 79 -1.51 4.47 -13.03
N GLU A 80 -0.83 3.36 -13.30
CA GLU A 80 0.64 3.30 -13.42
C GLU A 80 1.14 4.09 -14.65
N ALA A 81 0.30 4.25 -15.66
CA ALA A 81 0.65 4.98 -16.89
C ALA A 81 0.57 6.51 -16.74
N THR A 82 0.05 7.03 -15.62
CA THR A 82 -0.19 8.48 -15.46
C THR A 82 1.05 9.33 -15.73
N ALA A 83 2.23 8.97 -15.19
CA ALA A 83 3.44 9.77 -15.36
C ALA A 83 3.89 9.81 -16.82
N ALA A 84 3.92 8.65 -17.49
CA ALA A 84 4.32 8.55 -18.89
C ALA A 84 3.35 9.30 -19.82
N VAL A 85 2.03 9.17 -19.58
CA VAL A 85 1.01 9.87 -20.37
C VAL A 85 1.05 11.38 -20.10
N GLN A 86 1.24 11.81 -18.86
CA GLN A 86 1.35 13.23 -18.52
C GLN A 86 2.57 13.86 -19.20
N GLN A 87 3.73 13.19 -19.19
CA GLN A 87 4.92 13.66 -19.90
C GLN A 87 4.70 13.74 -21.42
N ALA A 88 4.07 12.72 -22.02
CA ALA A 88 3.77 12.72 -23.45
C ALA A 88 2.76 13.80 -23.84
N ALA A 89 1.71 14.00 -23.03
CA ALA A 89 0.71 15.04 -23.23
C ALA A 89 1.31 16.43 -23.09
N GLN A 90 2.16 16.66 -22.07
CA GLN A 90 2.87 17.92 -21.89
C GLN A 90 3.76 18.24 -23.09
N ALA A 91 4.47 17.26 -23.64
CA ALA A 91 5.31 17.45 -24.83
C ALA A 91 4.47 17.77 -26.09
N THR A 92 3.34 17.09 -26.27
CA THR A 92 2.46 17.27 -27.43
C THR A 92 1.71 18.61 -27.38
N LEU A 93 1.36 19.06 -26.17
CA LEU A 93 0.60 20.29 -25.93
C LEU A 93 1.49 21.48 -25.56
N ALA A 94 2.82 21.34 -25.59
CA ALA A 94 3.75 22.41 -25.21
C ALA A 94 3.59 23.70 -26.02
N ALA A 95 3.12 23.60 -27.26
CA ALA A 95 2.87 24.75 -28.14
C ALA A 95 1.48 25.39 -27.90
N ARG A 96 0.67 24.85 -27.00
CA ARG A 96 -0.63 25.39 -26.61
C ARG A 96 -0.53 25.98 -25.20
N ASP A 97 -1.36 26.98 -24.93
CA ASP A 97 -1.51 27.56 -23.59
C ASP A 97 -2.39 26.68 -22.70
N VAL A 98 -1.93 25.44 -22.45
CA VAL A 98 -2.65 24.44 -21.66
C VAL A 98 -1.71 23.84 -20.63
N GLU A 99 -2.13 23.87 -19.36
CA GLU A 99 -1.42 23.21 -18.27
C GLU A 99 -1.85 21.75 -18.15
N VAL A 100 -0.91 20.81 -18.21
CA VAL A 100 -1.20 19.38 -18.02
C VAL A 100 -0.88 18.98 -16.58
N LEU A 101 -1.93 18.93 -15.76
CA LEU A 101 -1.85 18.54 -14.35
C LEU A 101 -2.16 17.05 -14.16
N ASP A 102 -1.43 16.41 -13.24
CA ASP A 102 -1.74 15.06 -12.78
C ASP A 102 -2.63 15.09 -11.53
N TRP A 103 -3.34 13.98 -11.30
CA TRP A 103 -4.25 13.88 -10.16
C TRP A 103 -3.52 13.93 -8.80
N ARG A 104 -2.22 13.62 -8.77
CA ARG A 104 -1.40 13.68 -7.54
C ARG A 104 -1.13 15.12 -7.11
N ARG A 105 -0.81 16.01 -8.06
CA ARG A 105 -0.67 17.45 -7.80
C ARG A 105 -1.99 18.11 -7.42
N LEU A 106 -3.10 17.65 -8.02
CA LEU A 106 -4.43 18.14 -7.67
C LEU A 106 -4.90 17.66 -6.29
N ASN A 107 -4.30 16.60 -5.74
CA ASN A 107 -4.62 16.06 -4.42
C ASN A 107 -3.36 15.77 -3.60
N PRO A 108 -2.65 16.80 -3.10
CA PRO A 108 -1.39 16.62 -2.36
C PRO A 108 -1.56 15.84 -1.06
N PHE A 109 -2.76 15.85 -0.47
CA PHE A 109 -3.08 15.09 0.74
C PHE A 109 -2.99 13.58 0.51
N TYR A 110 -3.34 13.11 -0.69
CA TYR A 110 -3.26 11.69 -1.04
C TYR A 110 -1.84 11.15 -0.95
N GLU A 111 -0.87 11.81 -1.60
CA GLU A 111 0.54 11.39 -1.60
C GLU A 111 1.15 11.41 -0.19
N GLN A 112 0.83 12.44 0.61
CA GLN A 112 1.27 12.50 2.01
C GLN A 112 0.72 11.32 2.82
N THR A 113 -0.56 11.00 2.65
CA THR A 113 -1.20 9.88 3.34
C THR A 113 -0.58 8.54 2.93
N VAL A 114 -0.36 8.32 1.63
CA VAL A 114 0.29 7.10 1.13
C VAL A 114 1.72 6.98 1.67
N ALA A 115 2.49 8.07 1.69
CA ALA A 115 3.85 8.08 2.22
C ALA A 115 3.89 7.73 3.72
N LEU A 116 2.98 8.28 4.52
CA LEU A 116 2.86 7.96 5.95
C LEU A 116 2.59 6.47 6.16
N TYR A 117 1.64 5.88 5.41
CA TYR A 117 1.36 4.44 5.51
C TYR A 117 2.56 3.60 5.08
N GLN A 118 3.25 3.97 4.00
CA GLN A 118 4.45 3.25 3.56
C GLN A 118 5.56 3.28 4.61
N GLN A 119 5.78 4.42 5.27
CA GLN A 119 6.74 4.53 6.37
C GLN A 119 6.32 3.69 7.57
N GLN A 120 5.05 3.75 7.97
CA GLN A 120 4.53 2.98 9.10
C GLN A 120 4.64 1.47 8.86
N PHE A 121 4.22 0.98 7.69
CA PHE A 121 4.33 -0.44 7.34
C PHE A 121 5.79 -0.86 7.14
N GLY A 122 6.63 -0.02 6.56
CA GLY A 122 8.07 -0.27 6.44
C GLY A 122 8.73 -0.44 7.81
N PHE A 123 8.39 0.42 8.77
CA PHE A 123 8.86 0.29 10.15
C PHE A 123 8.36 -1.00 10.82
N LEU A 124 7.10 -1.36 10.63
CA LEU A 124 6.55 -2.61 11.15
C LEU A 124 7.28 -3.84 10.59
N VAL A 125 7.54 -3.86 9.28
CA VAL A 125 8.31 -4.92 8.61
C VAL A 125 9.71 -5.03 9.21
N LEU A 126 10.38 -3.90 9.47
CA LEU A 126 11.70 -3.88 10.10
C LEU A 126 11.67 -4.49 11.52
N VAL A 127 10.69 -4.12 12.34
CA VAL A 127 10.53 -4.66 13.70
C VAL A 127 10.28 -6.17 13.65
N ILE A 128 9.40 -6.64 12.76
CA ILE A 128 9.13 -8.07 12.59
C ILE A 128 10.39 -8.81 12.14
N LEU A 129 11.16 -8.26 11.20
CA LEU A 129 12.40 -8.85 10.73
C LEU A 129 13.42 -9.01 11.87
N LEU A 130 13.57 -7.98 12.72
CA LEU A 130 14.44 -8.04 13.89
C LEU A 130 13.97 -9.11 14.88
N MET A 131 12.67 -9.15 15.18
CA MET A 131 12.09 -10.14 16.08
C MET A 131 12.32 -11.57 15.59
N VAL A 132 12.06 -11.84 14.31
CA VAL A 132 12.30 -13.15 13.69
C VAL A 132 13.78 -13.51 13.72
N THR A 133 14.66 -12.58 13.37
CA THR A 133 16.11 -12.83 13.35
C THR A 133 16.65 -13.17 14.73
N LEU A 134 16.22 -12.44 15.78
CA LEU A 134 16.63 -12.71 17.15
C LEU A 134 16.05 -14.02 17.69
N SER A 135 14.77 -14.29 17.41
CA SER A 135 14.10 -15.52 17.83
C SER A 135 14.76 -16.75 17.22
N VAL A 136 14.93 -16.76 15.89
CA VAL A 136 15.59 -17.86 15.16
C VAL A 136 17.06 -17.99 15.59
N GLY A 137 17.77 -16.87 15.73
CA GLY A 137 19.17 -16.88 16.20
C GLY A 137 19.31 -17.54 17.58
N ASN A 138 18.38 -17.27 18.49
CA ASN A 138 18.37 -17.90 19.82
C ASN A 138 18.06 -19.41 19.73
N SER A 139 17.08 -19.81 18.93
CA SER A 139 16.75 -21.22 18.73
C SER A 139 17.90 -22.01 18.11
N ILE A 140 18.59 -21.45 17.12
CA ILE A 140 19.75 -22.09 16.49
C ILE A 140 20.93 -22.16 17.47
N ASN A 141 21.17 -21.11 18.26
CA ASN A 141 22.17 -21.15 19.32
C ASN A 141 21.90 -22.35 20.26
N MET A 142 20.66 -22.49 20.75
CA MET A 142 20.29 -23.61 21.63
C MET A 142 20.53 -24.97 20.95
N ASN A 143 20.06 -25.15 19.71
CA ASN A 143 20.25 -26.39 18.96
C ASN A 143 21.75 -26.72 18.76
N VAL A 144 22.57 -25.71 18.51
CA VAL A 144 24.03 -25.86 18.40
C VAL A 144 24.65 -26.32 19.71
N TYR A 145 24.20 -25.78 20.84
CA TYR A 145 24.69 -26.18 22.16
C TYR A 145 24.35 -27.63 22.48
N GLU A 146 23.11 -28.07 22.20
CA GLU A 146 22.68 -29.46 22.42
C GLU A 146 23.47 -30.44 21.54
N ARG A 147 23.86 -30.03 20.33
CA ARG A 147 24.56 -30.87 19.35
C ARG A 147 26.08 -30.66 19.33
N ALA A 148 26.63 -29.95 20.32
CA ALA A 148 28.06 -29.63 20.37
C ALA A 148 28.95 -30.89 20.34
N ALA A 149 28.54 -31.95 21.04
CA ALA A 149 29.25 -33.23 21.07
C ALA A 149 29.30 -33.91 19.68
N GLU A 150 28.18 -33.89 18.95
CA GLU A 150 28.10 -34.42 17.58
C GLU A 150 29.07 -33.66 16.64
N PHE A 151 29.07 -32.33 16.72
CA PHE A 151 29.99 -31.49 15.95
C PHE A 151 31.46 -31.75 16.31
N GLY A 152 31.77 -31.92 17.60
CA GLY A 152 33.11 -32.28 18.08
C GLY A 152 33.57 -33.63 17.53
N THR A 153 32.68 -34.63 17.52
CA THR A 153 32.98 -35.95 16.98
C THR A 153 33.24 -35.90 15.47
N MET A 154 32.44 -35.13 14.72
CA MET A 154 32.68 -34.91 13.28
C MET A 154 34.04 -34.25 13.02
N GLN A 155 34.42 -33.24 13.81
CA GLN A 155 35.75 -32.61 13.69
C GLN A 155 36.88 -33.60 14.03
N ALA A 156 36.71 -34.44 15.05
CA ALA A 156 37.69 -35.47 15.41
C ALA A 156 37.86 -36.53 14.31
N CYS A 157 36.80 -36.84 13.56
CA CYS A 157 36.86 -37.69 12.37
C CYS A 157 37.38 -36.97 11.10
N GLY A 158 37.81 -35.70 11.22
CA GLY A 158 38.44 -34.94 10.13
C GLY A 158 37.50 -34.05 9.32
N ALA A 159 36.24 -33.84 9.73
CA ALA A 159 35.33 -32.93 9.04
C ALA A 159 35.83 -31.46 9.17
N PRO A 160 35.96 -30.72 8.05
CA PRO A 160 36.40 -29.33 8.11
C PRO A 160 35.31 -28.42 8.71
N GLN A 161 35.71 -27.34 9.38
CA GLN A 161 34.82 -26.32 9.95
C GLN A 161 33.77 -25.80 8.94
N ARG A 162 34.15 -25.72 7.66
CA ARG A 162 33.26 -25.30 6.56
C ARG A 162 32.10 -26.27 6.33
N GLN A 163 32.27 -27.56 6.60
CA GLN A 163 31.23 -28.57 6.48
C GLN A 163 30.17 -28.38 7.57
N ILE A 164 30.58 -28.15 8.82
CA ILE A 164 29.67 -27.87 9.95
C ILE A 164 28.92 -26.56 9.71
N PHE A 165 29.63 -25.50 9.30
CA PHE A 165 29.00 -24.23 8.97
C PHE A 165 27.93 -24.37 7.87
N ARG A 166 28.24 -25.11 6.79
CA ARG A 166 27.29 -25.37 5.70
C ARG A 166 26.10 -26.20 6.16
N LEU A 167 26.31 -27.18 7.04
CA LEU A 167 25.24 -28.03 7.56
C LEU A 167 24.21 -27.18 8.33
N VAL A 168 24.67 -26.34 9.27
CA VAL A 168 23.78 -25.47 10.06
C VAL A 168 23.04 -24.47 9.17
N LEU A 169 23.72 -23.90 8.16
CA LEU A 169 23.06 -22.99 7.20
C LEU A 169 22.02 -23.70 6.34
N LEU A 170 22.30 -24.93 5.88
CA LEU A 170 21.34 -25.71 5.10
C LEU A 170 20.13 -26.09 5.94
N GLU A 171 20.33 -26.54 7.18
CA GLU A 171 19.25 -26.82 8.13
C GLU A 171 18.37 -25.58 8.35
N SER A 172 19.00 -24.42 8.56
CA SER A 172 18.30 -23.14 8.69
C SER A 172 17.55 -22.73 7.42
N ALA A 173 18.11 -22.99 6.25
CA ALA A 173 17.48 -22.70 4.96
C ALA A 173 16.28 -23.63 4.70
N PHE A 174 16.37 -24.91 5.04
CA PHE A 174 15.26 -25.87 4.93
C PHE A 174 14.12 -25.52 5.88
N LEU A 175 14.43 -25.23 7.15
CA LEU A 175 13.45 -24.78 8.13
C LEU A 175 12.80 -23.46 7.69
N GLY A 176 13.61 -22.51 7.21
CA GLY A 176 13.13 -21.24 6.66
C GLY A 176 12.22 -21.42 5.44
N ALA A 177 12.57 -22.30 4.50
CA ALA A 177 11.75 -22.60 3.34
C ALA A 177 10.43 -23.28 3.71
N ALA A 178 10.44 -24.28 4.59
CA ALA A 178 9.22 -24.93 5.05
C ALA A 178 8.30 -23.93 5.78
N GLY A 179 8.87 -23.14 6.69
CA GLY A 179 8.15 -22.07 7.38
C GLY A 179 7.61 -21.00 6.44
N ALA A 180 8.37 -20.61 5.42
CA ALA A 180 7.95 -19.63 4.42
C ALA A 180 6.80 -20.14 3.55
N VAL A 181 6.84 -21.41 3.10
CA VAL A 181 5.72 -22.02 2.36
C VAL A 181 4.46 -22.01 3.22
N LEU A 182 4.55 -22.53 4.45
CA LEU A 182 3.40 -22.58 5.37
C LEU A 182 2.89 -21.18 5.70
N GLY A 183 3.78 -20.23 5.99
CA GLY A 183 3.42 -18.85 6.31
C GLY A 183 2.74 -18.13 5.15
N VAL A 184 3.21 -18.35 3.92
CA VAL A 184 2.56 -17.79 2.72
C VAL A 184 1.19 -18.42 2.52
N VAL A 185 1.06 -19.75 2.59
CA VAL A 185 -0.22 -20.44 2.42
C VAL A 185 -1.23 -19.98 3.47
N LEU A 186 -0.85 -19.98 4.74
CA LEU A 186 -1.72 -19.55 5.85
C LEU A 186 -2.04 -18.06 5.77
N GLY A 187 -1.07 -17.22 5.43
CA GLY A 187 -1.26 -15.77 5.30
C GLY A 187 -2.22 -15.42 4.15
N ASN A 188 -2.07 -16.06 2.99
CA ASN A 188 -3.00 -15.88 1.87
C ASN A 188 -4.40 -16.44 2.23
N GLY A 189 -4.46 -17.60 2.89
CA GLY A 189 -5.72 -18.19 3.35
C GLY A 189 -6.48 -17.29 4.33
N LEU A 190 -5.78 -16.72 5.31
CA LEU A 190 -6.34 -15.75 6.26
C LEU A 190 -6.77 -14.46 5.56
N ALA A 191 -5.97 -13.94 4.62
CA ALA A 191 -6.33 -12.76 3.85
C ALA A 191 -7.63 -12.97 3.06
N LEU A 192 -7.81 -14.14 2.45
CA LEU A 192 -9.04 -14.51 1.76
C LEU A 192 -10.21 -14.66 2.72
N ALA A 193 -10.03 -15.31 3.88
CA ALA A 193 -11.07 -15.48 4.88
C ALA A 193 -11.55 -14.14 5.45
N ILE A 194 -10.62 -13.24 5.80
CA ILE A 194 -10.93 -11.89 6.27
C ILE A 194 -11.65 -11.10 5.17
N SER A 195 -11.18 -11.21 3.92
CA SER A 195 -11.80 -10.53 2.78
C SER A 195 -13.21 -11.08 2.45
N ALA A 196 -13.49 -12.35 2.75
CA ALA A 196 -14.81 -12.95 2.57
C ALA A 196 -15.84 -12.39 3.56
N VAL A 197 -15.41 -12.07 4.79
CA VAL A 197 -16.26 -11.37 5.78
C VAL A 197 -16.36 -9.87 5.44
N GLY A 198 -15.31 -9.31 4.84
CA GLY A 198 -15.19 -7.89 4.56
C GLY A 198 -14.75 -7.12 5.81
N ILE A 199 -13.91 -6.11 5.61
CA ILE A 199 -13.44 -5.25 6.71
C ILE A 199 -14.26 -3.96 6.66
N PRO A 200 -15.25 -3.76 7.55
CA PRO A 200 -16.03 -2.53 7.57
C PRO A 200 -15.13 -1.37 8.01
N MET A 201 -14.94 -0.40 7.12
CA MET A 201 -14.17 0.80 7.41
C MET A 201 -15.15 1.97 7.62
N PRO A 202 -15.09 2.65 8.78
CA PRO A 202 -15.83 3.89 8.94
C PRO A 202 -15.34 4.94 7.93
N PRO A 203 -16.18 5.95 7.62
CA PRO A 203 -15.80 7.00 6.69
C PRO A 203 -14.47 7.66 7.12
N PRO A 204 -13.47 7.75 6.23
CA PRO A 204 -12.20 8.39 6.55
C PRO A 204 -12.39 9.91 6.72
N PRO A 205 -11.40 10.60 7.31
CA PRO A 205 -11.40 12.06 7.34
C PRO A 205 -11.61 12.62 5.92
N ASN A 206 -12.55 13.57 5.78
CA ASN A 206 -13.01 14.15 4.50
C ASN A 206 -13.90 13.24 3.62
N SER A 207 -14.53 12.20 4.16
CA SER A 207 -15.56 11.44 3.45
C SER A 207 -16.73 11.10 4.37
N ASP A 208 -17.94 11.06 3.83
CA ASP A 208 -19.15 10.58 4.52
C ASP A 208 -19.57 9.17 4.04
N ILE A 209 -18.74 8.51 3.23
CA ILE A 209 -19.03 7.19 2.65
C ILE A 209 -18.22 6.12 3.38
N ALA A 210 -18.91 5.20 4.03
CA ALA A 210 -18.31 3.97 4.56
C ALA A 210 -18.03 2.99 3.41
N TYR A 211 -16.96 2.20 3.53
CA TYR A 211 -16.62 1.20 2.52
C TYR A 211 -16.14 -0.10 3.17
N ILE A 212 -16.23 -1.18 2.40
CA ILE A 212 -15.72 -2.48 2.82
C ILE A 212 -14.33 -2.65 2.20
N ALA A 213 -13.31 -2.68 3.05
CA ALA A 213 -11.95 -2.94 2.62
C ALA A 213 -11.74 -4.46 2.42
N LEU A 214 -10.91 -4.78 1.43
CA LEU A 214 -10.50 -6.13 1.10
C LEU A 214 -8.97 -6.19 1.15
N VAL A 215 -8.44 -7.34 1.53
CA VAL A 215 -7.00 -7.57 1.52
C VAL A 215 -6.58 -7.85 0.08
N ARG A 216 -5.88 -6.90 -0.55
CA ARG A 216 -5.35 -7.09 -1.90
C ARG A 216 -4.19 -8.07 -1.87
N LEU A 217 -4.43 -9.28 -2.39
CA LEU A 217 -3.36 -10.25 -2.60
C LEU A 217 -2.57 -9.89 -3.86
N ALA A 218 -1.32 -9.49 -3.67
CA ALA A 218 -0.40 -9.26 -4.76
C ALA A 218 0.71 -10.32 -4.72
N TRP A 219 0.91 -11.00 -5.85
CA TRP A 219 1.88 -12.09 -5.98
C TRP A 219 3.29 -11.66 -5.57
N TRP A 220 3.67 -10.41 -5.84
CA TRP A 220 4.99 -9.87 -5.48
C TRP A 220 5.15 -9.71 -3.97
N ILE A 221 4.08 -9.41 -3.22
CA ILE A 221 4.10 -9.33 -1.75
C ILE A 221 4.31 -10.72 -1.18
N SER A 222 3.60 -11.73 -1.70
CA SER A 222 3.79 -13.13 -1.28
C SER A 222 5.20 -13.63 -1.62
N GLY A 223 5.73 -13.26 -2.79
CA GLY A 223 7.10 -13.56 -3.18
C GLY A 223 8.13 -12.91 -2.26
N LEU A 224 7.92 -11.64 -1.88
CA LEU A 224 8.77 -10.93 -0.93
C LEU A 224 8.70 -11.59 0.46
N ALA A 225 7.52 -11.92 0.95
CA ALA A 225 7.34 -12.60 2.24
C ALA A 225 8.03 -13.97 2.25
N PHE A 226 7.93 -14.73 1.16
CA PHE A 226 8.65 -15.99 0.99
C PHE A 226 10.17 -15.78 1.05
N ALA A 227 10.69 -14.82 0.27
CA ALA A 227 12.12 -14.52 0.24
C ALA A 227 12.64 -14.10 1.63
N VAL A 228 11.90 -13.24 2.34
CA VAL A 228 12.24 -12.83 3.71
C VAL A 228 12.20 -14.03 4.66
N GLY A 229 11.19 -14.89 4.57
CA GLY A 229 11.06 -16.09 5.41
C GLY A 229 12.19 -17.11 5.23
N VAL A 230 12.80 -17.18 4.05
CA VAL A 230 13.98 -18.01 3.79
C VAL A 230 15.27 -17.32 4.21
N LEU A 231 15.43 -16.03 3.86
CA LEU A 231 16.68 -15.30 4.07
C LEU A 231 16.91 -14.95 5.55
N ALA A 232 15.86 -14.57 6.28
CA ALA A 232 16.01 -14.14 7.67
C ALA A 232 16.58 -15.25 8.59
N PRO A 233 16.10 -16.51 8.55
CA PRO A 233 16.70 -17.61 9.30
C PRO A 233 18.16 -17.87 8.92
N VAL A 234 18.49 -17.84 7.63
CA VAL A 234 19.86 -18.06 7.16
C VAL A 234 20.79 -16.96 7.66
N ILE A 235 20.35 -15.69 7.63
CA ILE A 235 21.11 -14.55 8.15
C ILE A 235 21.28 -14.67 9.66
N ALA A 236 20.21 -15.01 10.39
CA ALA A 236 20.24 -15.24 11.82
C ALA A 236 21.22 -16.36 12.21
N ALA A 237 21.30 -17.41 11.39
CA ALA A 237 22.15 -18.56 11.59
C ALA A 237 23.66 -18.26 11.43
N LEU A 238 24.04 -17.17 10.74
CA LEU A 238 25.45 -16.91 10.40
C LEU A 238 26.37 -16.82 11.62
N ARG A 239 25.93 -16.16 12.70
CA ARG A 239 26.70 -16.02 13.94
C ARG A 239 26.80 -17.35 14.72
N PRO A 240 25.68 -18.02 15.08
CA PRO A 240 25.74 -19.34 15.74
C PRO A 240 26.50 -20.38 14.93
N ALA A 241 26.29 -20.45 13.61
CA ALA A 241 26.96 -21.42 12.74
C ALA A 241 28.47 -21.20 12.73
N ARG A 242 28.95 -19.95 12.72
CA ARG A 242 30.39 -19.65 12.83
C ARG A 242 30.94 -20.03 14.19
N ARG A 243 30.16 -19.85 15.25
CA ARG A 243 30.55 -20.23 16.62
C ARG A 243 30.65 -21.75 16.74
N ALA A 244 29.66 -22.49 16.24
CA ALA A 244 29.67 -23.96 16.17
C ALA A 244 30.90 -24.49 15.43
N ALA A 245 31.15 -23.95 14.23
CA ALA A 245 32.24 -24.39 13.37
C ALA A 245 33.65 -24.13 13.94
N ARG A 246 33.79 -23.17 14.87
CA ARG A 246 35.06 -22.81 15.52
C ARG A 246 35.17 -23.29 16.97
N ALA A 247 34.20 -24.06 17.46
CA ALA A 247 34.23 -24.58 18.81
C ALA A 247 35.40 -25.57 18.97
N ASP A 248 36.11 -25.47 20.10
CA ASP A 248 37.24 -26.34 20.41
C ASP A 248 36.76 -27.78 20.67
N ILE A 249 37.41 -28.74 20.01
CA ILE A 249 37.10 -30.17 20.07
C ILE A 249 37.19 -30.66 21.52
N ALA A 250 38.23 -30.27 22.26
CA ALA A 250 38.44 -30.71 23.64
C ALA A 250 37.36 -30.16 24.60
N GLU A 251 36.94 -28.91 24.37
CA GLU A 251 35.87 -28.27 25.14
C GLU A 251 34.50 -28.93 24.84
N SER A 252 34.24 -29.25 23.57
CA SER A 252 32.97 -29.84 23.12
C SER A 252 32.75 -31.28 23.61
N LEU A 253 33.82 -32.08 23.71
CA LEU A 253 33.75 -33.44 24.25
C LEU A 253 33.67 -33.44 25.79
N ARG A 254 34.27 -32.44 26.45
CA ARG A 254 34.18 -32.28 27.92
C ARG A 254 32.77 -31.89 28.37
N GLN A 255 31.98 -31.23 27.53
CA GLN A 255 30.58 -30.89 27.81
C GLN A 255 29.61 -32.08 27.64
N ALA A 256 30.05 -33.19 27.07
CA ALA A 256 29.24 -34.39 26.86
C ALA A 256 29.30 -35.41 28.01
N ILE A 257 30.19 -35.19 28.99
CA ILE A 257 30.41 -36.00 30.20
C ILE A 257 29.79 -35.28 31.38
#